data_AF-A0A970Q0N1-F1
#
_entry.id   AF-A0A970Q0N1-F1
#
_cell.length_a   1.000
_cell.length_b   1.000
_cell.length_c   1.000
_cell.angle_alpha   90.00
_cell.angle_beta   90.00
_cell.angle_gamma   90.00
#
_symmetry.space_group_name_H-M   'P 1'
#
loop_
_entity.id
_entity.type
_entity.pdbx_description
1 polymer ?
#
loop_
_entity_poly.entity_id
_entity_poly.type
_entity_poly.pdbx_seq_one_letter_code
_entity_poly.pdbx_strand_id
1 'polypeptide(L)'
;MLKYKAPMEYLQSIKDITNKISSVLLSLENFGEEDFSQIEDFFNERQDLINQLETLLASEEGKEYLKNNSTFFNNELKIIQDIDEYNIIRMKENLDDIKEKLRILIKSKSVLKYNLT
;
A
#
# COMPACT_ATOMS: atom_id res chain seq x y z
N MET A 1 -3.73 17.20 -29.00
CA MET A 1 -2.64 16.34 -28.47
C MET A 1 -2.69 16.42 -26.95
N LEU A 2 -3.36 15.46 -26.30
CA LEU A 2 -3.54 15.40 -24.84
C LEU A 2 -3.78 13.93 -24.50
N LYS A 3 -2.75 13.08 -24.40
CA LYS A 3 -2.97 11.66 -24.02
C LYS A 3 -1.89 11.00 -23.17
N TYR A 4 -0.94 11.76 -22.64
CA TYR A 4 0.00 11.23 -21.65
C TYR A 4 0.05 12.19 -20.45
N LYS A 5 -0.35 11.70 -19.27
CA LYS A 5 0.00 12.34 -18.01
C LYS A 5 1.52 12.41 -17.91
N ALA A 6 2.07 13.51 -17.39
CA ALA A 6 3.52 13.60 -17.19
C ALA A 6 4.00 12.57 -16.15
N PRO A 7 5.26 12.07 -16.19
CA PRO A 7 5.77 11.13 -15.19
C PRO A 7 5.61 11.62 -13.74
N MET A 8 5.68 12.93 -13.53
CA MET A 8 5.41 13.57 -12.23
C MET A 8 3.99 13.29 -11.72
N GLU A 9 2.98 13.39 -12.57
CA GLU A 9 1.58 13.17 -12.17
C GLU A 9 1.32 11.72 -11.76
N TYR A 10 1.98 10.76 -12.43
CA TYR A 10 1.95 9.36 -12.03
C TYR A 10 2.61 9.15 -10.66
N LEU A 11 3.79 9.74 -10.41
CA LEU A 11 4.44 9.67 -9.11
C LEU A 11 3.56 10.25 -7.99
N GLN A 12 2.94 11.42 -8.22
CA GLN A 12 1.99 12.01 -7.28
C GLN A 12 0.83 11.05 -7.00
N SER A 13 0.23 10.48 -8.04
CA SER A 13 -0.91 9.56 -7.89
C SER A 13 -0.53 8.30 -7.12
N ILE A 14 0.64 7.72 -7.42
CA ILE A 14 1.20 6.56 -6.70
C ILE A 14 1.40 6.90 -5.22
N LYS A 15 2.00 8.05 -4.93
CA LYS A 15 2.23 8.54 -3.56
C LYS A 15 0.92 8.76 -2.81
N ASP A 16 -0.08 9.36 -3.46
CA ASP A 16 -1.40 9.58 -2.86
C ASP A 16 -2.05 8.24 -2.48
N ILE A 17 -1.98 7.24 -3.36
CA ILE A 17 -2.50 5.90 -3.05
C ILE A 17 -1.69 5.24 -1.93
N THR A 18 -0.36 5.33 -1.95
CA THR A 18 0.49 4.83 -0.86
C THR A 18 0.10 5.45 0.49
N ASN A 19 -0.24 6.74 0.54
CA ASN A 19 -0.77 7.40 1.75
C ASN A 19 -2.18 6.96 2.14
N LYS A 20 -3.06 6.68 1.16
CA LYS A 20 -4.39 6.10 1.44
C LYS A 20 -4.25 4.73 2.10
N ILE A 21 -3.35 3.88 1.61
CA ILE A 21 -3.02 2.59 2.23
C ILE A 21 -2.55 2.81 3.69
N SER A 22 -1.64 3.76 3.94
CA SER A 22 -1.21 4.10 5.30
C SER A 22 -2.38 4.52 6.19
N SER A 23 -3.31 5.30 5.66
CA SER A 23 -4.48 5.78 6.41
C SER A 23 -5.40 4.64 6.83
N VAL A 24 -5.62 3.64 5.97
CA VAL A 24 -6.39 2.44 6.31
C VAL A 24 -5.65 1.61 7.36
N LEU A 25 -4.34 1.41 7.21
CA LEU A 25 -3.52 0.66 8.19
C LEU A 25 -3.42 1.33 9.57
N LEU A 26 -3.70 2.62 9.65
CA LEU A 26 -3.74 3.38 10.90
C LEU A 26 -5.11 3.34 11.59
N SER A 27 -6.15 2.77 10.98
CA SER A 27 -7.46 2.62 11.62
C SER A 27 -7.34 1.61 12.79
N LEU A 28 -7.37 2.13 14.02
CA LEU A 28 -6.93 1.39 15.22
C LEU A 28 -8.00 0.49 15.84
N GLU A 29 -9.28 0.68 15.51
CA GLU A 29 -10.34 0.10 16.35
C GLU A 29 -10.82 -1.27 15.89
N ASN A 30 -10.79 -1.63 14.61
CA ASN A 30 -11.17 -2.97 14.13
C ASN A 30 -10.68 -3.21 12.69
N PHE A 31 -9.37 -3.40 12.51
CA PHE A 31 -8.84 -3.81 11.20
C PHE A 31 -9.46 -5.14 10.77
N GLY A 32 -10.30 -5.09 9.72
CA GLY A 32 -11.21 -6.16 9.33
C GLY A 32 -11.21 -6.43 7.82
N GLU A 33 -12.15 -7.27 7.38
CA GLU A 33 -12.26 -7.72 5.98
C GLU A 33 -12.44 -6.54 5.00
N GLU A 34 -13.22 -5.53 5.38
CA GLU A 34 -13.43 -4.33 4.56
C GLU A 34 -12.14 -3.52 4.38
N ASP A 35 -11.30 -3.41 5.41
CA ASP A 35 -10.00 -2.73 5.33
C ASP A 35 -9.04 -3.49 4.41
N PHE A 36 -9.03 -4.83 4.48
CA PHE A 36 -8.24 -5.67 3.58
C PHE A 36 -8.67 -5.50 2.13
N SER A 37 -9.98 -5.54 1.85
CA SER A 37 -10.52 -5.32 0.51
C SER A 37 -10.14 -3.93 -0.01
N GLN A 38 -10.23 -2.90 0.83
CA GLN A 38 -9.88 -1.55 0.43
C GLN A 38 -8.38 -1.40 0.13
N ILE A 39 -7.51 -2.03 0.92
CA ILE A 39 -6.06 -2.06 0.66
C ILE A 39 -5.76 -2.82 -0.65
N GLU A 40 -6.45 -3.92 -0.92
CA GLU A 40 -6.30 -4.67 -2.17
C GLU A 40 -6.69 -3.83 -3.38
N ASP A 41 -7.83 -3.13 -3.32
CA ASP A 41 -8.26 -2.21 -4.37
C ASP A 41 -7.22 -1.11 -4.64
N PHE A 42 -6.70 -0.49 -3.57
CA PHE A 42 -5.64 0.51 -3.69
C PHE A 42 -4.33 -0.07 -4.25
N PHE A 43 -3.97 -1.30 -3.87
CA PHE A 43 -2.78 -1.94 -4.41
C PHE A 43 -2.91 -2.19 -5.91
N ASN A 44 -4.07 -2.66 -6.36
CA ASN A 44 -4.35 -2.89 -7.78
C ASN A 44 -4.31 -1.57 -8.57
N GLU A 45 -4.96 -0.51 -8.07
CA GLU A 45 -4.91 0.83 -8.69
C GLU A 45 -3.47 1.35 -8.79
N ARG A 46 -2.69 1.20 -7.71
CA ARG A 46 -1.29 1.61 -7.67
C ARG A 46 -0.44 0.84 -8.68
N GLN A 47 -0.65 -0.48 -8.80
CA GLN A 47 0.09 -1.32 -9.72
C GLN A 47 -0.16 -0.91 -11.18
N ASP A 48 -1.40 -0.58 -11.53
CA ASP A 48 -1.74 -0.09 -12.86
C ASP A 48 -1.04 1.24 -13.19
N LEU A 49 -0.94 2.14 -12.22
CA LEU A 49 -0.20 3.41 -12.38
C LEU A 49 1.31 3.19 -12.52
N ILE A 50 1.88 2.24 -11.76
CA ILE A 50 3.29 1.86 -11.89
C ILE A 50 3.56 1.33 -13.29
N ASN A 51 2.74 0.40 -13.78
CA ASN A 51 2.90 -0.17 -15.12
C ASN A 51 2.82 0.91 -16.23
N GLN A 52 1.92 1.88 -16.08
CA GLN A 52 1.79 3.02 -16.99
C GLN A 52 3.01 3.95 -16.93
N LEU A 53 3.51 4.23 -15.72
CA LEU A 53 4.71 5.02 -15.51
C LEU A 53 5.94 4.34 -16.12
N GLU A 54 6.14 3.04 -15.88
CA GLU A 54 7.25 2.28 -16.47
C GLU A 54 7.21 2.33 -18.00
N THR A 55 6.03 2.12 -18.60
CA THR A 55 5.84 2.21 -20.04
C THR A 55 6.20 3.60 -20.57
N LEU A 56 5.80 4.65 -19.86
CA LEU A 56 6.13 6.02 -20.22
C LEU A 56 7.63 6.30 -20.08
N LEU A 57 8.28 5.85 -19.00
CA LEU A 57 9.70 6.06 -18.77
C LEU A 57 10.60 5.29 -19.75
N ALA A 58 10.09 4.21 -20.35
CA ALA A 58 10.76 3.47 -21.41
C ALA A 58 10.75 4.20 -22.77
N SER A 59 9.85 5.16 -22.97
CA SER A 59 9.80 6.00 -24.18
C SER A 59 10.95 7.00 -24.25
N GLU A 60 11.22 7.57 -25.43
CA GLU A 60 12.25 8.59 -25.59
C GLU A 60 11.92 9.86 -24.80
N GLU A 61 10.65 10.27 -24.78
CA GLU A 61 10.16 11.38 -23.97
C GLU A 61 10.36 11.13 -22.48
N GLY A 62 10.12 9.91 -22.02
CA GLY A 62 10.32 9.51 -20.63
C GLY A 62 11.79 9.50 -20.21
N LYS A 63 12.68 8.98 -21.07
CA LYS A 63 14.13 9.02 -20.82
C LYS A 63 14.66 10.45 -20.75
N GLU A 64 14.20 11.31 -21.65
CA GLU A 64 14.60 12.72 -21.66
C GLU A 64 14.06 13.46 -20.43
N TYR A 65 12.84 13.15 -19.99
CA TYR A 65 12.31 13.64 -18.72
C TYR A 65 13.21 13.24 -17.54
N LEU A 66 13.64 11.96 -17.47
CA LEU A 66 14.50 11.48 -16.38
C LEU A 66 15.87 12.17 -16.37
N LYS A 67 16.49 12.45 -17.52
CA LYS A 67 17.75 13.20 -17.56
C LYS A 67 17.60 14.58 -16.92
N ASN A 68 16.52 15.27 -17.26
CA ASN A 68 16.27 16.64 -16.81
C ASN A 68 15.74 16.71 -15.36
N ASN A 69 15.12 15.64 -14.85
CA ASN A 69 14.42 15.65 -13.56
C ASN A 69 14.87 14.54 -12.59
N SER A 70 16.01 13.89 -12.84
CA SER A 70 16.50 12.72 -12.09
C SER A 70 16.52 12.92 -10.58
N THR A 71 17.01 14.06 -10.10
CA THR A 71 17.10 14.35 -8.66
C THR A 71 15.71 14.42 -8.02
N PHE A 72 14.79 15.15 -8.64
CA PHE A 72 13.41 15.25 -8.15
C PHE A 72 12.71 13.89 -8.19
N PHE A 73 12.83 13.17 -9.30
CA PHE A 73 12.22 11.85 -9.50
C PHE A 73 12.71 10.85 -8.45
N ASN A 74 14.02 10.79 -8.20
CA ASN A 74 14.60 9.93 -7.17
C ASN A 74 14.17 10.30 -5.76
N ASN A 75 14.02 11.60 -5.46
CA ASN A 75 13.53 12.04 -4.15
C ASN A 75 12.07 11.61 -3.92
N GLU A 76 11.20 11.76 -4.90
CA GLU A 76 9.81 11.31 -4.78
C GLU A 76 9.70 9.78 -4.68
N LEU A 77 10.51 9.04 -5.45
CA LEU A 77 10.59 7.57 -5.31
C LEU A 77 11.02 7.17 -3.90
N LYS A 78 12.03 7.84 -3.34
CA LYS A 78 12.48 7.56 -1.97
C LYS A 78 11.39 7.82 -0.95
N ILE A 79 10.63 8.91 -1.07
CA ILE A 79 9.50 9.18 -0.18
C ILE A 79 8.46 8.07 -0.27
N ILE A 80 8.14 7.59 -1.47
CA ILE A 80 7.19 6.48 -1.66
C ILE A 80 7.72 5.20 -0.98
N GLN A 81 9.02 4.90 -1.15
CA GLN A 81 9.66 3.75 -0.52
C GLN A 81 9.64 3.83 1.01
N ASP A 82 9.94 5.00 1.58
CA ASP A 82 9.91 5.21 3.03
C ASP A 82 8.49 4.98 3.60
N ILE A 83 7.44 5.37 2.86
CA ILE A 83 6.04 5.11 3.26
C ILE A 83 5.69 3.63 3.09
N ASP A 84 6.14 2.96 2.02
CA ASP A 84 5.93 1.53 1.83
C ASP A 84 6.59 0.71 2.95
N GLU A 85 7.80 1.07 3.36
CA GLU A 85 8.49 0.44 4.49
C GLU A 85 7.68 0.57 5.79
N TYR A 86 7.17 1.78 6.06
CA TYR A 86 6.27 2.02 7.16
C TYR A 86 4.99 1.17 7.08
N ASN A 87 4.36 1.11 5.91
CA ASN A 87 3.15 0.33 5.68
C ASN A 87 3.38 -1.17 5.91
N ILE A 88 4.52 -1.72 5.47
CA ILE A 88 4.90 -3.12 5.70
C ILE A 88 5.03 -3.41 7.20
N ILE A 89 5.61 -2.49 7.98
CA ILE A 89 5.71 -2.63 9.44
C ILE A 89 4.30 -2.67 10.05
N ARG A 90 3.43 -1.73 9.69
CA ARG A 90 2.05 -1.67 10.21
C ARG A 90 1.23 -2.92 9.84
N MET A 91 1.37 -3.42 8.62
CA MET A 91 0.73 -4.68 8.21
C MET A 91 1.16 -5.87 9.08
N LYS A 92 2.45 -5.94 9.46
CA LYS A 92 2.96 -6.99 10.36
C LYS A 92 2.37 -6.86 11.77
N GLU A 93 2.29 -5.64 12.30
CA GLU A 93 1.67 -5.37 13.61
C GLU A 93 0.19 -5.80 13.61
N ASN A 94 -0.57 -5.44 12.57
CA ASN A 94 -1.97 -5.84 12.42
C ASN A 94 -2.11 -7.37 12.32
N LEU A 95 -1.21 -8.03 11.59
CA LEU A 95 -1.19 -9.49 11.48
C LEU A 95 -0.94 -10.16 12.85
N ASP A 96 -0.05 -9.62 13.66
CA ASP A 96 0.26 -10.19 14.97
C ASP A 96 -0.89 -9.98 15.97
N ASP A 97 -1.60 -8.85 15.93
CA ASP A 97 -2.83 -8.63 16.70
C ASP A 97 -3.94 -9.63 16.31
N ILE A 98 -4.15 -9.85 14.99
CA ILE A 98 -5.12 -10.82 14.48
C ILE A 98 -4.78 -12.25 14.98
N LYS A 99 -3.49 -12.63 14.96
CA LYS A 99 -3.05 -13.94 15.47
C LYS A 99 -3.34 -14.10 16.95
N GLU A 100 -3.12 -13.06 17.77
CA GLU A 100 -3.39 -13.13 19.20
C GLU A 100 -4.90 -13.22 19.48
N LYS A 101 -5.72 -12.43 18.78
CA LYS A 101 -7.19 -12.55 18.82
C LYS A 101 -7.67 -13.96 18.48
N LEU A 102 -7.12 -14.58 17.43
CA LEU A 102 -7.38 -15.98 17.06
C LEU A 102 -6.99 -16.95 18.17
N ARG A 103 -5.82 -16.77 18.78
CA ARG A 103 -5.33 -17.61 19.89
C ARG A 103 -6.27 -17.56 21.09
N ILE A 104 -6.73 -16.37 21.47
CA ILE A 104 -7.69 -16.16 22.55
C ILE A 104 -9.02 -16.87 22.23
N LEU A 105 -9.56 -16.70 21.01
CA LEU A 105 -10.80 -17.36 20.58
C LEU A 105 -10.71 -18.89 20.66
N ILE A 106 -9.61 -19.48 20.20
CA ILE A 106 -9.39 -20.93 20.26
C ILE A 106 -9.36 -21.42 21.72
N LYS A 107 -8.69 -20.68 22.61
CA LYS A 107 -8.64 -21.00 24.04
C LYS A 107 -10.03 -20.93 24.68
N SER A 108 -10.77 -19.85 24.41
CA SER A 108 -12.14 -19.66 24.91
C SER A 108 -13.08 -20.76 24.43
N LYS A 109 -13.02 -21.13 23.14
CA LYS A 109 -13.78 -22.26 22.58
C LYS A 109 -13.44 -23.58 23.30
N SER A 110 -12.17 -23.82 23.59
CA SER A 110 -11.73 -25.02 24.30
C SER A 110 -12.29 -25.08 25.72
N VAL A 111 -12.23 -23.98 26.46
CA VAL A 111 -12.80 -23.88 27.83
C VAL A 111 -14.31 -24.15 27.82
N LEU A 112 -15.05 -23.57 26.87
CA LEU A 112 -16.50 -23.81 26.75
C LEU A 112 -16.82 -25.28 26.49
N LYS A 113 -16.04 -25.96 25.64
CA LYS A 113 -16.24 -27.38 25.35
C LYS A 113 -16.07 -28.24 26.61
N TYR A 114 -15.07 -27.96 27.44
CA TYR A 114 -14.82 -28.71 28.68
C TYR A 114 -15.87 -28.46 29.77
N ASN A 115 -16.43 -27.25 29.85
CA ASN A 115 -17.47 -26.92 30.85
C ASN A 115 -18.87 -27.42 30.47
N LEU A 116 -19.07 -27.87 29.23
CA LEU A 116 -20.34 -28.39 28.70
C LEU A 116 -20.38 -29.93 28.59
N THR A 117 -19.28 -30.60 28.93
CA THR A 117 -19.15 -32.07 29.04
C THR A 117 -18.95 -32.48 30.48
#